data_AF-A0A7D8UZ79-F1
#
_entry.id   AF-A0A7D8UZ79-F1
#
_cell.length_a   1.000
_cell.length_b   1.000
_cell.length_c   1.000
_cell.angle_alpha   90.00
_cell.angle_beta   90.00
_cell.angle_gamma   90.00
#
_symmetry.space_group_name_H-M   'P 1'
#
loop_
_entity.id
_entity.type
_entity.pdbx_description
1 polymer ?
#
loop_
_entity_poly.entity_id
_entity_poly.type
_entity_poly.pdbx_seq_one_letter_code
_entity_poly.pdbx_strand_id
1 'polypeptide(L)'
;MSGSGILSPTSPRASSDLAGADSELERVKAENERLNHQYRSLLGKLTSMRSTLGEKLKEDAEELDRREEQINELNAENTALQEQLGTLRGELESSSAECASLSSQLQQLRSQSDNSSSDVLSLTREMRELRGEMERLRAEREDWETEAERERRRREEIEDEARARERREAEYRREAERAIDESKLEKERADNLQEVLSEFQAAKDLELHQATAELEGQLKLAVSQLSEFKLRAANAESSLSSVESNASRATVLEKELREKHTVIAKLRHDAVVTNEHLTEAMRRLRKINPDNNVDRRLVTNILLSFLTTSRADSKRFEMLSLLSTILSWDDGERERAGLQRSQKGKGRPQQARPEEEAAMNESFSNLFVEFLLKEASQGQPEGPTSPGAPFESPTALRSPGGLPPSSPSTSGATTPNLRMSRTMSTSSATSAASASLDAVVLGSSRGTMAGSRKPSFGLQEALGR
;
A
#
# COMPACT_ATOMS: atom_id res chain seq x y z
N MET A 1 -210.56 -99.73 6.93
CA MET A 1 -211.59 -99.54 7.97
C MET A 1 -211.30 -98.16 8.57
N SER A 2 -212.16 -97.15 8.47
CA SER A 2 -213.64 -97.19 8.40
C SER A 2 -214.29 -97.62 9.72
N GLY A 3 -213.96 -96.89 10.79
CA GLY A 3 -214.87 -96.64 11.91
C GLY A 3 -215.31 -97.84 12.76
N SER A 4 -216.46 -97.74 13.46
CA SER A 4 -217.35 -96.57 13.48
C SER A 4 -218.20 -96.47 14.76
N GLY A 5 -217.99 -95.41 15.55
CA GLY A 5 -218.87 -95.00 16.65
C GLY A 5 -219.07 -96.04 17.78
N ILE A 6 -220.18 -96.02 18.53
CA ILE A 6 -221.28 -95.02 18.52
C ILE A 6 -222.08 -95.06 19.86
N LEU A 7 -222.47 -93.88 20.35
CA LEU A 7 -223.57 -93.59 21.31
C LEU A 7 -223.60 -94.17 22.75
N SER A 8 -224.15 -93.34 23.66
CA SER A 8 -225.25 -93.58 24.63
C SER A 8 -225.53 -95.00 25.17
N PRO A 9 -225.94 -95.17 26.46
CA PRO A 9 -226.96 -94.31 27.09
C PRO A 9 -226.83 -93.97 28.58
N THR A 10 -227.75 -93.12 29.02
CA THR A 10 -228.04 -92.82 30.43
C THR A 10 -228.66 -94.00 31.18
N SER A 11 -227.98 -94.48 32.23
CA SER A 11 -228.56 -95.20 33.38
C SER A 11 -229.19 -96.59 33.11
N PRO A 12 -229.14 -97.48 34.11
CA PRO A 12 -230.39 -97.83 34.79
C PRO A 12 -230.21 -98.00 36.31
N ARG A 13 -229.49 -97.07 36.95
CA ARG A 13 -229.03 -97.19 38.37
C ARG A 13 -228.21 -98.46 38.63
N ALA A 14 -227.47 -98.96 37.64
CA ALA A 14 -226.86 -100.30 37.68
C ALA A 14 -225.33 -100.31 37.63
N SER A 15 -224.79 -101.39 38.18
CA SER A 15 -223.39 -101.76 38.36
C SER A 15 -222.60 -102.02 37.07
N SER A 16 -221.38 -101.46 36.94
CA SER A 16 -220.11 -102.24 36.82
C SER A 16 -218.84 -101.45 36.40
N ASP A 17 -218.57 -100.23 36.91
CA ASP A 17 -217.34 -99.47 36.54
C ASP A 17 -216.56 -98.94 37.75
N LEU A 18 -215.71 -99.79 38.33
CA LEU A 18 -214.82 -99.44 39.46
C LEU A 18 -213.36 -99.92 39.27
N ALA A 19 -213.00 -100.42 38.08
CA ALA A 19 -211.68 -100.99 37.80
C ALA A 19 -210.87 -100.24 36.72
N GLY A 20 -211.51 -99.38 35.92
CA GLY A 20 -210.83 -98.65 34.83
C GLY A 20 -209.96 -97.49 35.30
N ALA A 21 -210.47 -96.68 36.24
CA ALA A 21 -209.82 -95.42 36.66
C ALA A 21 -208.43 -95.62 37.29
N ASP A 22 -208.24 -96.67 38.09
CA ASP A 22 -206.92 -96.99 38.65
C ASP A 22 -205.92 -97.40 37.56
N SER A 23 -206.36 -98.03 36.47
CA SER A 23 -205.48 -98.41 35.36
C SER A 23 -205.01 -97.20 34.52
N GLU A 24 -205.85 -96.17 34.38
CA GLU A 24 -205.43 -94.89 33.78
C GLU A 24 -204.54 -94.10 34.74
N LEU A 25 -204.81 -94.13 36.04
CA LEU A 25 -203.97 -93.51 37.05
C LEU A 25 -202.57 -94.17 37.10
N GLU A 26 -202.49 -95.50 37.05
CA GLU A 26 -201.25 -96.27 36.89
C GLU A 26 -200.52 -95.92 35.59
N ARG A 27 -201.24 -95.83 34.45
CA ARG A 27 -200.64 -95.43 33.17
C ARG A 27 -200.07 -94.02 33.21
N VAL A 28 -200.80 -93.05 33.77
CA VAL A 28 -200.34 -91.65 33.88
C VAL A 28 -199.20 -91.52 34.89
N LYS A 29 -199.19 -92.31 35.98
CA LYS A 29 -198.03 -92.42 36.86
C LYS A 29 -196.83 -92.99 36.12
N ALA A 30 -196.96 -94.10 35.39
CA ALA A 30 -195.87 -94.72 34.64
C ALA A 30 -195.33 -93.81 33.53
N GLU A 31 -196.20 -93.02 32.87
CA GLU A 31 -195.80 -92.01 31.89
C GLU A 31 -195.14 -90.78 32.55
N ASN A 32 -195.63 -90.34 33.71
CA ASN A 32 -194.98 -89.30 34.53
C ASN A 32 -193.61 -89.78 35.05
N GLU A 33 -193.50 -91.02 35.53
CA GLU A 33 -192.23 -91.63 35.95
C GLU A 33 -191.28 -91.81 34.76
N ARG A 34 -191.77 -92.19 33.58
CA ARG A 34 -190.97 -92.21 32.34
C ARG A 34 -190.48 -90.81 31.97
N LEU A 35 -191.33 -89.79 32.05
CA LEU A 35 -190.95 -88.39 31.82
C LEU A 35 -190.01 -87.87 32.91
N ASN A 36 -190.18 -88.27 34.17
CA ASN A 36 -189.25 -87.97 35.27
C ASN A 36 -187.91 -88.67 35.05
N HIS A 37 -187.87 -89.92 34.58
CA HIS A 37 -186.64 -90.60 34.20
C HIS A 37 -185.98 -89.97 32.98
N GLN A 38 -186.75 -89.53 31.97
CA GLN A 38 -186.22 -88.78 30.83
C GLN A 38 -185.70 -87.40 31.24
N TYR A 39 -186.39 -86.68 32.13
CA TYR A 39 -185.97 -85.38 32.64
C TYR A 39 -184.76 -85.51 33.58
N ARG A 40 -184.72 -86.52 34.47
CA ARG A 40 -183.54 -86.84 35.30
C ARG A 40 -182.38 -87.37 34.48
N SER A 41 -182.63 -88.08 33.37
CA SER A 41 -181.58 -88.53 32.44
C SER A 41 -181.05 -87.39 31.57
N LEU A 42 -181.92 -86.48 31.11
CA LEU A 42 -181.51 -85.26 30.40
C LEU A 42 -180.79 -84.29 31.33
N LEU A 43 -181.28 -84.08 32.55
CA LEU A 43 -180.61 -83.29 33.59
C LEU A 43 -179.31 -83.97 34.01
N GLY A 44 -179.27 -85.30 34.12
CA GLY A 44 -178.05 -86.07 34.37
C GLY A 44 -177.03 -85.94 33.22
N LYS A 45 -177.48 -85.95 31.97
CA LYS A 45 -176.65 -85.68 30.78
C LYS A 45 -176.24 -84.22 30.67
N LEU A 46 -177.07 -83.27 31.09
CA LEU A 46 -176.77 -81.84 31.09
C LEU A 46 -175.78 -81.50 32.21
N THR A 47 -175.96 -82.06 33.40
CA THR A 47 -175.00 -81.97 34.51
C THR A 47 -173.71 -82.72 34.17
N SER A 48 -173.79 -83.89 33.52
CA SER A 48 -172.61 -84.59 33.00
C SER A 48 -171.87 -83.74 31.98
N MET A 49 -172.53 -83.22 30.94
CA MET A 49 -171.90 -82.33 29.96
C MET A 49 -171.40 -81.03 30.61
N ARG A 50 -172.13 -80.41 31.53
CA ARG A 50 -171.66 -79.20 32.24
C ARG A 50 -170.46 -79.51 33.15
N SER A 51 -170.40 -80.72 33.71
CA SER A 51 -169.23 -81.20 34.46
C SER A 51 -168.07 -81.43 33.49
N THR A 52 -168.19 -82.36 32.55
CA THR A 52 -167.09 -82.72 31.64
C THR A 52 -166.64 -81.60 30.71
N LEU A 53 -167.53 -80.66 30.34
CA LEU A 53 -167.18 -79.51 29.50
C LEU A 53 -166.74 -78.30 30.34
N GLY A 54 -167.19 -78.16 31.59
CA GLY A 54 -166.60 -77.20 32.54
C GLY A 54 -165.23 -77.65 33.04
N GLU A 55 -165.04 -78.95 33.22
CA GLU A 55 -163.79 -79.63 33.57
C GLU A 55 -162.82 -79.58 32.39
N LYS A 56 -163.28 -79.83 31.15
CA LYS A 56 -162.46 -79.59 29.94
C LYS A 56 -162.16 -78.12 29.70
N LEU A 57 -163.10 -77.19 29.82
CA LEU A 57 -162.76 -75.76 29.69
C LEU A 57 -161.81 -75.28 30.79
N LYS A 58 -161.78 -75.95 31.95
CA LYS A 58 -160.79 -75.71 33.01
C LYS A 58 -159.45 -76.37 32.69
N GLU A 59 -159.44 -77.58 32.13
CA GLU A 59 -158.25 -78.29 31.64
C GLU A 59 -157.59 -77.54 30.47
N ASP A 60 -158.38 -77.13 29.47
CA ASP A 60 -158.00 -76.29 28.33
C ASP A 60 -157.50 -74.91 28.79
N ALA A 61 -158.12 -74.29 29.80
CA ALA A 61 -157.66 -73.03 30.37
C ALA A 61 -156.34 -73.20 31.13
N GLU A 62 -156.22 -74.20 32.02
CA GLU A 62 -154.96 -74.50 32.69
C GLU A 62 -153.85 -74.94 31.70
N GLU A 63 -154.21 -75.55 30.57
CA GLU A 63 -153.28 -75.85 29.47
C GLU A 63 -152.88 -74.61 28.66
N LEU A 64 -153.76 -73.62 28.53
CA LEU A 64 -153.43 -72.32 27.96
C LEU A 64 -152.54 -71.53 28.91
N ASP A 65 -152.90 -71.43 30.19
CA ASP A 65 -152.10 -70.80 31.24
C ASP A 65 -150.67 -71.37 31.25
N ARG A 66 -150.50 -72.70 31.31
CA ARG A 66 -149.18 -73.36 31.24
C ARG A 66 -148.41 -73.07 29.96
N ARG A 67 -149.09 -72.92 28.82
CA ARG A 67 -148.45 -72.58 27.53
C ARG A 67 -148.09 -71.10 27.46
N GLU A 68 -148.89 -70.21 28.03
CA GLU A 68 -148.57 -68.79 28.15
C GLU A 68 -147.42 -68.58 29.14
N GLU A 69 -147.41 -69.28 30.29
CA GLU A 69 -146.25 -69.37 31.20
C GLU A 69 -145.00 -69.83 30.44
N GLN A 70 -145.05 -70.98 29.74
CA GLN A 70 -143.90 -71.49 28.96
C GLN A 70 -143.46 -70.54 27.83
N ILE A 71 -144.39 -69.86 27.16
CA ILE A 71 -144.07 -68.85 26.14
C ILE A 71 -143.42 -67.62 26.78
N ASN A 72 -143.87 -67.20 27.96
CA ASN A 72 -143.27 -66.09 28.70
C ASN A 72 -141.87 -66.45 29.22
N GLU A 73 -141.66 -67.67 29.72
CA GLU A 73 -140.33 -68.20 30.08
C GLU A 73 -139.40 -68.24 28.86
N LEU A 74 -139.82 -68.88 27.76
CA LEU A 74 -139.01 -68.96 26.53
C LEU A 74 -138.74 -67.59 25.89
N ASN A 75 -139.65 -66.63 26.02
CA ASN A 75 -139.43 -65.24 25.60
C ASN A 75 -138.41 -64.53 26.51
N ALA A 76 -138.51 -64.73 27.83
CA ALA A 76 -137.55 -64.17 28.80
C ALA A 76 -136.14 -64.74 28.59
N GLU A 77 -136.02 -66.06 28.36
CA GLU A 77 -134.78 -66.71 27.94
C GLU A 77 -134.27 -66.16 26.61
N ASN A 78 -135.15 -65.94 25.61
CA ASN A 78 -134.74 -65.34 24.35
C ASN A 78 -134.19 -63.92 24.54
N THR A 79 -134.85 -63.08 25.35
CA THR A 79 -134.35 -61.73 25.63
C THR A 79 -133.02 -61.77 26.38
N ALA A 80 -132.87 -62.64 27.38
CA ALA A 80 -131.61 -62.80 28.11
C ALA A 80 -130.46 -63.31 27.22
N LEU A 81 -130.74 -64.25 26.30
CA LEU A 81 -129.76 -64.73 25.32
C LEU A 81 -129.44 -63.67 24.26
N GLN A 82 -130.40 -62.84 23.85
CA GLN A 82 -130.17 -61.71 22.94
C GLN A 82 -129.35 -60.60 23.60
N GLU A 83 -129.58 -60.31 24.88
CA GLU A 83 -128.76 -59.40 25.69
C GLU A 83 -127.33 -59.93 25.85
N GLN A 84 -127.15 -61.21 26.21
CA GLN A 84 -125.83 -61.85 26.30
C GLN A 84 -125.09 -61.89 24.96
N LEU A 85 -125.78 -62.16 23.85
CA LEU A 85 -125.20 -62.04 22.51
C LEU A 85 -124.88 -60.58 22.14
N GLY A 86 -125.59 -59.61 22.72
CA GLY A 86 -125.28 -58.19 22.61
C GLY A 86 -124.00 -57.82 23.35
N THR A 87 -123.86 -58.21 24.62
CA THR A 87 -122.66 -57.93 25.42
C THR A 87 -121.43 -58.64 24.85
N LEU A 88 -121.52 -59.93 24.52
CA LEU A 88 -120.41 -60.69 23.93
C LEU A 88 -119.98 -60.16 22.56
N ARG A 89 -120.88 -59.58 21.77
CA ARG A 89 -120.52 -58.86 20.53
C ARG A 89 -119.80 -57.55 20.84
N GLY A 90 -120.30 -56.76 21.77
CA GLY A 90 -119.64 -55.52 22.22
C GLY A 90 -118.23 -55.76 22.77
N GLU A 91 -118.05 -56.81 23.56
CA GLU A 91 -116.74 -57.25 24.10
C GLU A 91 -115.80 -57.76 22.99
N LEU A 92 -116.32 -58.48 21.99
CA LEU A 92 -115.54 -58.91 20.83
C LEU A 92 -115.12 -57.72 19.94
N GLU A 93 -116.02 -56.75 19.75
CA GLU A 93 -115.75 -55.52 18.98
C GLU A 93 -114.73 -54.62 19.71
N SER A 94 -114.84 -54.45 21.03
CA SER A 94 -113.87 -53.68 21.82
C SER A 94 -112.52 -54.39 21.86
N SER A 95 -112.48 -55.70 22.10
CA SER A 95 -111.24 -56.50 22.08
C SER A 95 -110.56 -56.48 20.70
N SER A 96 -111.34 -56.51 19.62
CA SER A 96 -110.85 -56.37 18.24
C SER A 96 -110.25 -54.97 17.98
N ALA A 97 -110.91 -53.90 18.44
CA ALA A 97 -110.41 -52.53 18.35
C ALA A 97 -109.13 -52.33 19.18
N GLU A 98 -109.05 -52.90 20.38
CA GLU A 98 -107.84 -52.92 21.21
C GLU A 98 -106.70 -53.69 20.53
N CYS A 99 -106.97 -54.86 19.97
CA CYS A 99 -105.98 -55.63 19.19
C CYS A 99 -105.46 -54.85 17.98
N ALA A 100 -106.33 -54.14 17.25
CA ALA A 100 -105.93 -53.29 16.13
C ALA A 100 -105.06 -52.10 16.60
N SER A 101 -105.43 -51.46 17.72
CA SER A 101 -104.67 -50.38 18.34
C SER A 101 -103.28 -50.83 18.80
N LEU A 102 -103.20 -51.96 19.51
CA LEU A 102 -101.94 -52.55 19.98
C LEU A 102 -101.06 -53.01 18.81
N SER A 103 -101.65 -53.57 17.75
CA SER A 103 -100.92 -53.93 16.52
C SER A 103 -100.30 -52.70 15.83
N SER A 104 -101.06 -51.61 15.73
CA SER A 104 -100.58 -50.32 15.20
C SER A 104 -99.44 -49.75 16.06
N GLN A 105 -99.58 -49.76 17.39
CA GLN A 105 -98.54 -49.33 18.32
C GLN A 105 -97.27 -50.19 18.22
N LEU A 106 -97.41 -51.52 18.10
CA LEU A 106 -96.27 -52.43 17.88
C LEU A 106 -95.59 -52.19 16.52
N GLN A 107 -96.34 -51.85 15.47
CA GLN A 107 -95.77 -51.46 14.17
C GLN A 107 -95.01 -50.13 14.25
N GLN A 108 -95.53 -49.14 15.01
CA GLN A 108 -94.85 -47.86 15.27
C GLN A 108 -93.57 -48.04 16.11
N LEU A 109 -93.61 -48.86 17.16
CA LEU A 109 -92.43 -49.16 17.99
C LEU A 109 -91.36 -49.92 17.20
N ARG A 110 -91.75 -50.83 16.29
CA ARG A 110 -90.82 -51.50 15.38
C ARG A 110 -90.16 -50.50 14.42
N SER A 111 -90.92 -49.66 13.72
CA SER A 111 -90.31 -48.68 12.80
C SER A 111 -89.45 -47.62 13.53
N GLN A 112 -89.82 -47.22 14.76
CA GLN A 112 -88.97 -46.39 15.60
C GLN A 112 -87.67 -47.11 15.99
N SER A 113 -87.72 -48.41 16.33
CA SER A 113 -86.54 -49.23 16.63
C SER A 113 -85.64 -49.41 15.41
N ASP A 114 -86.21 -49.68 14.24
CA ASP A 114 -85.49 -49.88 12.98
C ASP A 114 -84.79 -48.58 12.53
N ASN A 115 -85.50 -47.45 12.61
CA ASN A 115 -84.91 -46.12 12.37
C ASN A 115 -83.78 -45.82 13.36
N SER A 116 -84.01 -46.00 14.66
CA SER A 116 -82.99 -45.77 15.70
C SER A 116 -81.75 -46.65 15.50
N SER A 117 -81.93 -47.89 15.03
CA SER A 117 -80.84 -48.80 14.67
C SER A 117 -80.05 -48.28 13.46
N SER A 118 -80.75 -47.79 12.43
CA SER A 118 -80.13 -47.14 11.26
C SER A 118 -79.32 -45.90 11.64
N ASP A 119 -79.87 -45.02 12.49
CA ASP A 119 -79.21 -43.80 12.95
C ASP A 119 -77.95 -44.12 13.78
N VAL A 120 -78.03 -45.12 14.67
CA VAL A 120 -76.86 -45.62 15.42
C VAL A 120 -75.80 -46.19 14.48
N LEU A 121 -76.18 -46.90 13.41
CA LEU A 121 -75.23 -47.41 12.41
C LEU A 121 -74.57 -46.30 11.60
N SER A 122 -75.29 -45.24 11.22
CA SER A 122 -74.74 -44.06 10.54
C SER A 122 -73.78 -43.30 11.47
N LEU A 123 -74.22 -42.94 12.67
CA LEU A 123 -73.37 -42.23 13.64
C LEU A 123 -72.13 -43.05 14.02
N THR A 124 -72.23 -44.39 14.09
CA THR A 124 -71.06 -45.26 14.31
C THR A 124 -70.15 -45.32 13.08
N ARG A 125 -70.67 -45.15 11.85
CA ARG A 125 -69.86 -44.98 10.64
C ARG A 125 -69.09 -43.66 10.68
N GLU A 126 -69.79 -42.55 10.87
CA GLU A 126 -69.23 -41.19 10.97
C GLU A 126 -68.17 -41.13 12.07
N MET A 127 -68.43 -41.74 13.24
CA MET A 127 -67.47 -41.85 14.34
C MET A 127 -66.22 -42.68 14.03
N ARG A 128 -66.24 -43.58 13.03
CA ARG A 128 -65.01 -44.25 12.54
C ARG A 128 -64.28 -43.39 11.53
N GLU A 129 -65.01 -42.74 10.62
CA GLU A 129 -64.45 -41.87 9.58
C GLU A 129 -63.74 -40.66 10.21
N LEU A 130 -64.38 -39.97 11.15
CA LEU A 130 -63.77 -38.87 11.93
C LEU A 130 -62.57 -39.32 12.77
N ARG A 131 -62.53 -40.56 13.25
CA ARG A 131 -61.34 -41.10 13.95
C ARG A 131 -60.17 -41.30 12.99
N GLY A 132 -60.42 -41.89 11.82
CA GLY A 132 -59.42 -42.06 10.76
C GLY A 132 -58.89 -40.72 10.25
N GLU A 133 -59.76 -39.70 10.11
CA GLU A 133 -59.32 -38.33 9.78
C GLU A 133 -58.47 -37.71 10.89
N MET A 134 -58.86 -37.85 12.15
CA MET A 134 -58.07 -37.39 13.31
C MET A 134 -56.74 -38.15 13.47
N GLU A 135 -56.64 -39.40 13.02
CA GLU A 135 -55.39 -40.18 12.99
C GLU A 135 -54.49 -39.72 11.83
N ARG A 136 -55.04 -39.53 10.63
CA ARG A 136 -54.33 -38.94 9.48
C ARG A 136 -53.77 -37.56 9.80
N LEU A 137 -54.57 -36.68 10.41
CA LEU A 137 -54.15 -35.33 10.78
C LEU A 137 -53.08 -35.31 11.89
N ARG A 138 -52.99 -36.35 12.73
CA ARG A 138 -51.88 -36.51 13.69
C ARG A 138 -50.60 -36.93 12.98
N ALA A 139 -50.67 -37.93 12.10
CA ALA A 139 -49.52 -38.36 11.29
C ALA A 139 -48.97 -37.20 10.44
N GLU A 140 -49.84 -36.45 9.74
CA GLU A 140 -49.44 -35.27 8.98
C GLU A 140 -48.83 -34.18 9.87
N ARG A 141 -49.33 -33.97 11.08
CA ARG A 141 -48.72 -33.03 12.06
C ARG A 141 -47.31 -33.51 12.46
N GLU A 142 -47.12 -34.80 12.72
CA GLU A 142 -45.83 -35.39 13.10
C GLU A 142 -44.83 -35.33 11.93
N ASP A 143 -45.26 -35.60 10.69
CA ASP A 143 -44.43 -35.41 9.49
C ASP A 143 -43.97 -33.96 9.33
N TRP A 144 -44.87 -32.98 9.48
CA TRP A 144 -44.52 -31.55 9.44
C TRP A 144 -43.61 -31.13 10.60
N GLU A 145 -43.80 -31.69 11.80
CA GLU A 145 -42.94 -31.42 12.96
C GLU A 145 -41.51 -31.96 12.74
N THR A 146 -41.38 -33.17 12.18
CA THR A 146 -40.04 -33.71 11.84
C THR A 146 -39.38 -32.97 10.68
N GLU A 147 -40.12 -32.46 9.68
CA GLU A 147 -39.51 -31.62 8.63
C GLU A 147 -39.12 -30.25 9.19
N ALA A 148 -39.94 -29.64 10.05
CA ALA A 148 -39.59 -28.39 10.74
C ALA A 148 -38.40 -28.55 11.71
N GLU A 149 -38.17 -29.74 12.27
CA GLU A 149 -36.91 -30.07 12.94
C GLU A 149 -35.74 -30.23 11.97
N ARG A 150 -35.91 -31.00 10.89
CA ARG A 150 -34.84 -31.23 9.90
C ARG A 150 -34.40 -29.92 9.24
N GLU A 151 -35.34 -29.01 8.97
CA GLU A 151 -35.07 -27.65 8.52
C GLU A 151 -34.38 -26.76 9.57
N ARG A 152 -34.76 -26.85 10.85
CA ARG A 152 -34.03 -26.13 11.91
C ARG A 152 -32.59 -26.61 12.02
N ARG A 153 -32.38 -27.94 12.02
CA ARG A 153 -31.05 -28.57 12.10
C ARG A 153 -30.16 -28.17 10.91
N ARG A 154 -30.68 -28.19 9.68
CA ARG A 154 -29.99 -27.67 8.47
C ARG A 154 -29.61 -26.18 8.61
N ARG A 155 -30.45 -25.35 9.21
CA ARG A 155 -30.17 -23.91 9.41
C ARG A 155 -29.11 -23.69 10.48
N GLU A 156 -29.20 -24.40 11.60
CA GLU A 156 -28.20 -24.40 12.67
C GLU A 156 -26.82 -24.84 12.13
N GLU A 157 -26.77 -25.90 11.32
CA GLU A 157 -25.57 -26.37 10.61
C GLU A 157 -24.99 -25.28 9.68
N ILE A 158 -25.81 -24.66 8.82
CA ILE A 158 -25.38 -23.60 7.90
C ILE A 158 -24.91 -22.34 8.65
N GLU A 159 -25.59 -21.96 9.75
CA GLU A 159 -25.18 -20.85 10.60
C GLU A 159 -23.84 -21.10 11.29
N ASP A 160 -23.60 -22.30 11.83
CA ASP A 160 -22.32 -22.64 12.44
C ASP A 160 -21.17 -22.79 11.43
N GLU A 161 -21.45 -23.29 10.23
CA GLU A 161 -20.49 -23.20 9.12
C GLU A 161 -20.19 -21.74 8.75
N ALA A 162 -21.19 -20.85 8.69
CA ALA A 162 -21.01 -19.43 8.39
C ALA A 162 -20.15 -18.74 9.46
N ARG A 163 -20.51 -18.91 10.75
CA ARG A 163 -19.71 -18.45 11.91
C ARG A 163 -18.28 -18.99 11.86
N ALA A 164 -18.08 -20.22 11.39
CA ALA A 164 -16.75 -20.82 11.21
C ALA A 164 -15.98 -20.24 10.00
N ARG A 165 -16.65 -19.86 8.91
CA ARG A 165 -16.04 -19.13 7.78
C ARG A 165 -15.60 -17.73 8.24
N GLU A 166 -16.49 -16.98 8.89
CA GLU A 166 -16.22 -15.64 9.42
C GLU A 166 -15.02 -15.61 10.38
N ARG A 167 -14.91 -16.60 11.29
CA ARG A 167 -13.75 -16.74 12.19
C ARG A 167 -12.44 -16.91 11.41
N ARG A 168 -12.39 -17.84 10.46
CA ARG A 168 -11.20 -18.08 9.61
C ARG A 168 -10.84 -16.85 8.77
N GLU A 169 -11.82 -16.15 8.21
CA GLU A 169 -11.55 -14.90 7.49
C GLU A 169 -11.00 -13.82 8.42
N ALA A 170 -11.52 -13.68 9.64
CA ALA A 170 -10.99 -12.74 10.63
C ALA A 170 -9.60 -13.14 11.14
N GLU A 171 -9.24 -14.43 11.11
CA GLU A 171 -7.88 -14.91 11.37
C GLU A 171 -6.95 -14.53 10.21
N TYR A 172 -7.29 -14.88 8.97
CA TYR A 172 -6.52 -14.52 7.77
C TYR A 172 -6.36 -13.00 7.58
N ARG A 173 -7.38 -12.19 7.89
CA ARG A 173 -7.30 -10.72 7.84
C ARG A 173 -6.25 -10.20 8.84
N ARG A 174 -6.27 -10.69 10.09
CA ARG A 174 -5.26 -10.32 11.11
C ARG A 174 -3.85 -10.83 10.77
N GLU A 175 -3.73 -11.94 10.04
CA GLU A 175 -2.45 -12.46 9.56
C GLU A 175 -1.90 -11.60 8.41
N ALA A 176 -2.76 -11.19 7.47
CA ALA A 176 -2.40 -10.26 6.41
C ALA A 176 -2.00 -8.88 6.97
N GLU A 177 -2.73 -8.35 7.96
CA GLU A 177 -2.39 -7.12 8.68
C GLU A 177 -0.99 -7.22 9.33
N ARG A 178 -0.73 -8.32 10.08
CA ARG A 178 0.59 -8.57 10.68
C ARG A 178 1.71 -8.66 9.63
N ALA A 179 1.51 -9.41 8.55
CA ALA A 179 2.50 -9.52 7.47
C ALA A 179 2.74 -8.18 6.73
N ILE A 180 1.72 -7.34 6.61
CA ILE A 180 1.83 -5.97 6.07
C ILE A 180 2.67 -5.10 7.01
N ASP A 181 2.45 -5.16 8.33
CA ASP A 181 3.18 -4.36 9.31
C ASP A 181 4.63 -4.85 9.49
N GLU A 182 4.87 -6.15 9.47
CA GLU A 182 6.23 -6.73 9.37
C GLU A 182 6.94 -6.26 8.09
N SER A 183 6.25 -6.20 6.95
CA SER A 183 6.80 -5.67 5.70
C SER A 183 7.07 -4.16 5.75
N LYS A 184 6.28 -3.37 6.48
CA LYS A 184 6.58 -1.94 6.73
C LYS A 184 7.84 -1.81 7.57
N LEU A 185 7.92 -2.51 8.70
CA LEU A 185 9.07 -2.47 9.60
C LEU A 185 10.38 -2.91 8.92
N GLU A 186 10.33 -3.90 8.02
CA GLU A 186 11.52 -4.31 7.26
C GLU A 186 11.88 -3.33 6.13
N LYS A 187 10.90 -2.65 5.52
CA LYS A 187 11.17 -1.52 4.61
C LYS A 187 11.78 -0.34 5.36
N GLU A 188 11.19 0.07 6.48
CA GLU A 188 11.73 1.11 7.35
C GLU A 188 13.16 0.77 7.77
N ARG A 189 13.46 -0.48 8.14
CA ARG A 189 14.83 -0.94 8.40
C ARG A 189 15.73 -0.80 7.16
N ALA A 190 15.28 -1.21 5.98
CA ALA A 190 16.06 -1.12 4.74
C ALA A 190 16.29 0.32 4.27
N ASP A 191 15.28 1.18 4.37
CA ASP A 191 15.32 2.61 4.04
C ASP A 191 16.24 3.35 5.00
N ASN A 192 16.08 3.11 6.32
CA ASN A 192 17.07 3.53 7.32
C ASN A 192 18.45 3.05 6.87
N LEU A 193 18.66 1.75 6.61
CA LEU A 193 19.95 1.16 6.22
C LEU A 193 20.52 1.75 4.91
N GLN A 194 19.69 2.33 4.03
CA GLN A 194 20.09 2.97 2.77
C GLN A 194 20.44 4.45 2.94
N GLU A 195 19.63 5.25 3.64
CA GLU A 195 19.98 6.61 4.08
C GLU A 195 21.34 6.53 4.79
N VAL A 196 21.40 5.61 5.74
CA VAL A 196 22.60 5.14 6.42
C VAL A 196 23.72 4.84 5.40
N LEU A 197 23.61 3.96 4.41
CA LEU A 197 24.73 3.70 3.47
C LEU A 197 25.18 4.93 2.67
N SER A 198 24.26 5.84 2.33
CA SER A 198 24.54 6.98 1.46
C SER A 198 25.50 8.01 2.10
N GLU A 199 25.44 8.19 3.42
CA GLU A 199 26.20 9.27 4.06
C GLU A 199 27.67 8.96 4.33
N PHE A 200 28.05 7.71 4.63
CA PHE A 200 29.47 7.32 4.70
C PHE A 200 30.04 7.10 3.31
N GLN A 201 29.22 6.82 2.28
CA GLN A 201 29.68 7.01 0.91
C GLN A 201 30.04 8.49 0.71
N ALA A 202 29.14 9.43 0.98
CA ALA A 202 29.44 10.86 0.89
C ALA A 202 30.62 11.31 1.79
N ALA A 203 30.76 10.77 3.00
CA ALA A 203 31.85 11.10 3.92
C ALA A 203 33.18 10.47 3.50
N LYS A 204 33.18 9.27 2.89
CA LYS A 204 34.38 8.66 2.31
C LYS A 204 34.77 9.32 1.00
N ASP A 205 33.83 9.72 0.17
CA ASP A 205 34.10 10.52 -1.03
C ASP A 205 34.66 11.89 -0.62
N LEU A 206 34.17 12.51 0.45
CA LEU A 206 34.74 13.72 1.04
C LEU A 206 36.15 13.50 1.62
N GLU A 207 36.39 12.42 2.37
CA GLU A 207 37.70 12.05 2.93
C GLU A 207 38.72 11.77 1.82
N LEU A 208 38.31 11.05 0.77
CA LEU A 208 39.12 10.81 -0.43
C LEU A 208 39.39 12.11 -1.19
N HIS A 209 38.39 12.98 -1.38
CA HIS A 209 38.60 14.28 -2.02
C HIS A 209 39.56 15.17 -1.23
N GLN A 210 39.45 15.22 0.10
CA GLN A 210 40.38 15.92 0.97
C GLN A 210 41.81 15.36 0.85
N ALA A 211 41.97 14.02 0.91
CA ALA A 211 43.27 13.37 0.74
C ALA A 211 43.87 13.61 -0.66
N THR A 212 43.06 13.58 -1.74
CA THR A 212 43.55 13.92 -3.08
C THR A 212 43.92 15.39 -3.21
N ALA A 213 43.17 16.30 -2.60
CA ALA A 213 43.48 17.73 -2.61
C ALA A 213 44.76 18.04 -1.81
N GLU A 214 45.00 17.34 -0.70
CA GLU A 214 46.25 17.45 0.06
C GLU A 214 47.43 16.89 -0.75
N LEU A 215 47.31 15.69 -1.34
CA LEU A 215 48.36 15.09 -2.17
C LEU A 215 48.65 15.94 -3.43
N GLU A 216 47.63 16.52 -4.05
CA GLU A 216 47.81 17.52 -5.12
C GLU A 216 48.52 18.78 -4.60
N GLY A 217 48.21 19.25 -3.40
CA GLY A 217 48.88 20.38 -2.76
C GLY A 217 50.37 20.09 -2.50
N GLN A 218 50.68 18.94 -1.92
CA GLN A 218 52.03 18.43 -1.71
C GLN A 218 52.78 18.30 -3.05
N LEU A 219 52.13 17.77 -4.10
CA LEU A 219 52.70 17.67 -5.44
C LEU A 219 52.98 19.04 -6.06
N LYS A 220 52.05 19.99 -5.96
CA LYS A 220 52.22 21.38 -6.47
C LYS A 220 53.37 22.09 -5.74
N LEU A 221 53.49 21.92 -4.42
CA LEU A 221 54.61 22.42 -3.64
C LEU A 221 55.93 21.77 -4.04
N ALA A 222 55.99 20.45 -4.19
CA ALA A 222 57.18 19.74 -4.64
C ALA A 222 57.62 20.15 -6.06
N VAL A 223 56.67 20.36 -6.98
CA VAL A 223 56.93 20.89 -8.32
C VAL A 223 57.45 22.33 -8.27
N SER A 224 56.92 23.18 -7.39
CA SER A 224 57.43 24.54 -7.18
C SER A 224 58.86 24.54 -6.62
N GLN A 225 59.12 23.74 -5.58
CA GLN A 225 60.48 23.59 -5.03
C GLN A 225 61.45 23.04 -6.08
N LEU A 226 61.03 22.06 -6.88
CA LEU A 226 61.83 21.49 -7.97
C LEU A 226 62.08 22.49 -9.10
N SER A 227 61.14 23.40 -9.41
CA SER A 227 61.36 24.48 -10.38
C SER A 227 62.30 25.55 -9.83
N GLU A 228 62.20 25.92 -8.55
CA GLU A 228 63.17 26.79 -7.88
C GLU A 228 64.57 26.17 -7.84
N PHE A 229 64.70 24.88 -7.52
CA PHE A 229 65.99 24.20 -7.50
C PHE A 229 66.60 24.09 -8.91
N LYS A 230 65.78 23.87 -9.96
CA LYS A 230 66.23 23.97 -11.36
C LYS A 230 66.69 25.39 -11.72
N LEU A 231 65.97 26.43 -11.30
CA LEU A 231 66.37 27.83 -11.54
C LEU A 231 67.66 28.19 -10.79
N ARG A 232 67.80 27.75 -9.53
CA ARG A 232 69.04 27.89 -8.75
C ARG A 232 70.21 27.17 -9.41
N ALA A 233 70.00 25.95 -9.92
CA ALA A 233 71.01 25.19 -10.67
C ALA A 233 71.41 25.89 -11.97
N ALA A 234 70.47 26.30 -12.82
CA ALA A 234 70.75 27.01 -14.06
C ALA A 234 71.46 28.36 -13.82
N ASN A 235 71.09 29.10 -12.77
CA ASN A 235 71.80 30.32 -12.36
C ASN A 235 73.22 30.02 -11.86
N ALA A 236 73.42 28.93 -11.11
CA ALA A 236 74.74 28.49 -10.66
C ALA A 236 75.62 28.06 -11.84
N GLU A 237 75.09 27.27 -12.79
CA GLU A 237 75.74 26.85 -14.03
C GLU A 237 76.14 28.05 -14.91
N SER A 238 75.23 29.02 -15.08
CA SER A 238 75.51 30.28 -15.79
C SER A 238 76.62 31.09 -15.09
N SER A 239 76.56 31.19 -13.75
CA SER A 239 77.62 31.84 -12.97
C SER A 239 78.96 31.12 -13.10
N LEU A 240 78.97 29.79 -13.09
CA LEU A 240 80.17 28.96 -13.24
C LEU A 240 80.77 29.13 -14.64
N SER A 241 79.95 29.15 -15.70
CA SER A 241 80.40 29.43 -17.06
C SER A 241 80.99 30.86 -17.18
N SER A 242 80.41 31.85 -16.51
CA SER A 242 80.99 33.20 -16.43
C SER A 242 82.34 33.23 -15.68
N VAL A 243 82.48 32.42 -14.62
CA VAL A 243 83.71 32.28 -13.84
C VAL A 243 84.78 31.54 -14.65
N GLU A 244 84.41 30.52 -15.43
CA GLU A 244 85.28 29.81 -16.37
C GLU A 244 85.76 30.72 -17.52
N SER A 245 84.87 31.57 -18.06
CA SER A 245 85.22 32.61 -19.02
C SER A 245 86.18 33.64 -18.42
N ASN A 246 85.94 34.10 -17.18
CA ASN A 246 86.85 35.00 -16.49
C ASN A 246 88.18 34.33 -16.11
N ALA A 247 88.19 33.05 -15.75
CA ALA A 247 89.39 32.28 -15.44
C ALA A 247 90.24 32.04 -16.69
N SER A 248 89.63 31.62 -17.81
CA SER A 248 90.35 31.48 -19.08
C SER A 248 90.93 32.82 -19.56
N ARG A 249 90.16 33.92 -19.49
CA ARG A 249 90.68 35.28 -19.71
C ARG A 249 91.84 35.64 -18.77
N ALA A 250 91.76 35.28 -17.48
CA ALA A 250 92.86 35.47 -16.55
C ALA A 250 94.11 34.69 -16.96
N THR A 251 94.00 33.42 -17.39
CA THR A 251 95.17 32.65 -17.89
C THR A 251 95.79 33.24 -19.15
N VAL A 252 95.00 33.89 -20.02
CA VAL A 252 95.51 34.63 -21.19
C VAL A 252 96.25 35.89 -20.72
N LEU A 253 95.67 36.68 -19.82
CA LEU A 253 96.32 37.86 -19.26
C LEU A 253 97.60 37.51 -18.48
N GLU A 254 97.64 36.38 -17.76
CA GLU A 254 98.87 35.89 -17.15
C GLU A 254 99.94 35.50 -18.18
N LYS A 255 99.56 34.90 -19.32
CA LYS A 255 100.50 34.61 -20.41
C LYS A 255 101.04 35.90 -21.01
N GLU A 256 100.17 36.85 -21.33
CA GLU A 256 100.58 38.20 -21.78
C GLU A 256 101.49 38.89 -20.76
N LEU A 257 101.22 38.78 -19.45
CA LEU A 257 102.06 39.35 -18.40
C LEU A 257 103.41 38.64 -18.29
N ARG A 258 103.47 37.31 -18.44
CA ARG A 258 104.73 36.55 -18.52
C ARG A 258 105.53 36.95 -19.75
N GLU A 259 104.89 37.04 -20.92
CA GLU A 259 105.51 37.48 -22.17
C GLU A 259 106.03 38.93 -22.05
N LYS A 260 105.19 39.88 -21.62
CA LYS A 260 105.59 41.26 -21.35
C LYS A 260 106.70 41.35 -20.30
N HIS A 261 106.72 40.47 -19.29
CA HIS A 261 107.81 40.39 -18.32
C HIS A 261 109.12 39.88 -18.98
N THR A 262 109.07 38.90 -19.89
CA THR A 262 110.26 38.49 -20.67
C THR A 262 110.73 39.56 -21.64
N VAL A 263 109.81 40.35 -22.22
CA VAL A 263 110.15 41.51 -23.06
C VAL A 263 110.79 42.62 -22.22
N ILE A 264 110.27 42.90 -21.02
CA ILE A 264 110.89 43.82 -20.06
C ILE A 264 112.27 43.31 -19.61
N ALA A 265 112.44 42.01 -19.41
CA ALA A 265 113.74 41.42 -19.08
C ALA A 265 114.76 41.57 -20.23
N LYS A 266 114.34 41.34 -21.48
CA LYS A 266 115.14 41.61 -22.68
C LYS A 266 115.51 43.08 -22.79
N LEU A 267 114.53 43.98 -22.79
CA LEU A 267 114.75 45.43 -22.87
C LEU A 267 115.61 45.97 -21.73
N ARG A 268 115.55 45.37 -20.52
CA ARG A 268 116.47 45.69 -19.41
C ARG A 268 117.89 45.21 -19.68
N HIS A 269 118.08 44.02 -20.25
CA HIS A 269 119.39 43.55 -20.68
C HIS A 269 119.95 44.42 -21.82
N ASP A 270 119.15 44.73 -22.83
CA ASP A 270 119.50 45.61 -23.94
C ASP A 270 119.86 47.02 -23.44
N ALA A 271 119.14 47.55 -22.44
CA ALA A 271 119.45 48.82 -21.78
C ALA A 271 120.74 48.79 -20.94
N VAL A 272 121.16 47.62 -20.44
CA VAL A 272 122.47 47.44 -19.78
C VAL A 272 123.58 47.34 -20.83
N VAL A 273 123.42 46.52 -21.86
CA VAL A 273 124.40 46.35 -22.96
C VAL A 273 124.62 47.66 -23.72
N THR A 274 123.57 48.45 -23.95
CA THR A 274 123.70 49.79 -24.55
C THR A 274 124.36 50.81 -23.61
N ASN A 275 124.20 50.67 -22.29
CA ASN A 275 124.99 51.44 -21.32
C ASN A 275 126.47 51.02 -21.31
N GLU A 276 126.79 49.74 -21.49
CA GLU A 276 128.16 49.28 -21.67
C GLU A 276 128.78 49.84 -22.95
N HIS A 277 128.05 49.75 -24.09
CA HIS A 277 128.47 50.37 -25.35
C HIS A 277 128.68 51.89 -25.24
N LEU A 278 127.78 52.61 -24.54
CA LEU A 278 127.92 54.05 -24.27
C LEU A 278 129.14 54.33 -23.40
N THR A 279 129.36 53.53 -22.35
CA THR A 279 130.49 53.66 -21.43
C THR A 279 131.82 53.39 -22.15
N GLU A 280 131.86 52.40 -23.06
CA GLU A 280 133.01 52.08 -23.90
C GLU A 280 133.28 53.19 -24.94
N ALA A 281 132.23 53.73 -25.57
CA ALA A 281 132.34 54.87 -26.49
C ALA A 281 132.89 56.12 -25.76
N MET A 282 132.39 56.43 -24.56
CA MET A 282 132.91 57.50 -23.70
C MET A 282 134.35 57.24 -23.27
N ARG A 283 134.71 55.98 -22.95
CA ARG A 283 136.08 55.56 -22.61
C ARG A 283 137.05 55.70 -23.80
N ARG A 284 136.59 55.48 -25.03
CA ARG A 284 137.36 55.77 -26.26
C ARG A 284 137.52 57.27 -26.49
N LEU A 285 136.43 58.04 -26.38
CA LEU A 285 136.43 59.49 -26.61
C LEU A 285 137.40 60.22 -25.65
N ARG A 286 137.44 59.81 -24.38
CA ARG A 286 138.32 60.37 -23.34
C ARG A 286 139.82 60.06 -23.54
N LYS A 287 140.21 59.27 -24.56
CA LYS A 287 141.61 58.89 -24.83
C LYS A 287 142.29 59.75 -25.91
N ILE A 288 141.57 60.64 -26.57
CA ILE A 288 142.02 61.27 -27.84
C ILE A 288 142.35 62.78 -27.72
N ASN A 289 141.97 63.47 -26.63
CA ASN A 289 142.24 64.90 -26.44
C ASN A 289 143.04 65.22 -25.16
N PRO A 290 144.33 65.58 -25.31
CA PRO A 290 145.12 66.29 -24.31
C PRO A 290 145.59 67.67 -24.82
N ASP A 291 144.88 68.71 -24.39
CA ASP A 291 145.29 70.11 -24.13
C ASP A 291 146.39 70.81 -24.97
N ASN A 292 145.93 71.80 -25.76
CA ASN A 292 146.37 73.20 -25.67
C ASN A 292 147.88 73.55 -25.75
N ASN A 293 148.62 73.01 -26.72
CA ASN A 293 149.98 73.50 -27.03
C ASN A 293 149.95 74.70 -28.01
N VAL A 294 150.16 75.92 -27.51
CA VAL A 294 150.46 77.10 -28.34
C VAL A 294 151.92 77.04 -28.80
N ASP A 295 152.19 77.25 -30.10
CA ASP A 295 153.52 77.02 -30.67
C ASP A 295 154.57 78.02 -30.15
N ARG A 296 155.48 77.50 -29.32
CA ARG A 296 156.60 78.22 -28.69
C ARG A 296 157.49 78.94 -29.70
N ARG A 297 157.61 78.45 -30.95
CA ARG A 297 158.42 79.12 -31.99
C ARG A 297 157.75 80.39 -32.52
N LEU A 298 156.43 80.36 -32.70
CA LEU A 298 155.65 81.49 -33.21
C LEU A 298 155.72 82.69 -32.23
N VAL A 299 155.46 82.43 -30.94
CA VAL A 299 155.53 83.45 -29.88
C VAL A 299 156.94 84.06 -29.81
N THR A 300 157.99 83.23 -29.87
CA THR A 300 159.39 83.70 -29.80
C THR A 300 159.75 84.66 -30.93
N ASN A 301 159.36 84.36 -32.17
CA ASN A 301 159.68 85.22 -33.33
C ASN A 301 158.97 86.58 -33.29
N ILE A 302 157.72 86.64 -32.82
CA ILE A 302 156.97 87.90 -32.71
C ILE A 302 157.57 88.77 -31.59
N LEU A 303 157.97 88.16 -30.46
CA LEU A 303 158.59 88.85 -29.33
C LEU A 303 159.99 89.40 -29.69
N LEU A 304 160.79 88.67 -30.47
CA LEU A 304 162.06 89.17 -31.02
C LEU A 304 161.84 90.34 -31.99
N SER A 305 160.88 90.22 -32.92
CA SER A 305 160.53 91.30 -33.88
C SER A 305 160.03 92.57 -33.17
N PHE A 306 159.30 92.42 -32.06
CA PHE A 306 158.89 93.53 -31.21
C PHE A 306 160.09 94.23 -30.55
N LEU A 307 161.13 93.51 -30.15
CA LEU A 307 162.31 94.10 -29.51
C LEU A 307 163.21 94.87 -30.51
N THR A 308 163.41 94.34 -31.72
CA THR A 308 164.29 94.95 -32.74
C THR A 308 163.66 96.12 -33.50
N THR A 309 162.34 96.26 -33.48
CA THR A 309 161.63 97.33 -34.19
C THR A 309 161.80 98.70 -33.50
N SER A 310 162.16 99.72 -34.29
CA SER A 310 162.44 101.09 -33.82
C SER A 310 161.30 101.69 -32.98
N ARG A 311 161.66 102.53 -32.02
CA ARG A 311 160.78 103.02 -30.94
C ARG A 311 159.70 104.04 -31.39
N ALA A 312 159.57 104.27 -32.69
CA ALA A 312 158.64 105.22 -33.32
C ALA A 312 157.82 104.62 -34.49
N ASP A 313 157.91 103.31 -34.76
CA ASP A 313 157.13 102.64 -35.82
C ASP A 313 155.76 102.16 -35.27
N SER A 314 154.67 102.44 -36.00
CA SER A 314 153.31 102.03 -35.64
C SER A 314 153.13 100.51 -35.63
N LYS A 315 153.86 99.76 -36.46
CA LYS A 315 153.85 98.28 -36.52
C LYS A 315 154.15 97.63 -35.17
N ARG A 316 154.84 98.35 -34.28
CA ARG A 316 155.13 97.89 -32.93
C ARG A 316 153.86 97.62 -32.10
N PHE A 317 152.77 98.35 -32.33
CA PHE A 317 151.48 98.10 -31.68
C PHE A 317 150.73 96.91 -32.30
N GLU A 318 150.82 96.71 -33.61
CA GLU A 318 150.16 95.59 -34.31
C GLU A 318 150.74 94.24 -33.87
N MET A 319 152.07 94.12 -33.76
CA MET A 319 152.73 92.92 -33.23
C MET A 319 152.34 92.63 -31.77
N LEU A 320 152.13 93.67 -30.96
CA LEU A 320 151.71 93.55 -29.57
C LEU A 320 150.23 93.10 -29.46
N SER A 321 149.38 93.61 -30.35
CA SER A 321 147.97 93.19 -30.49
C SER A 321 147.88 91.71 -30.86
N LEU A 322 148.66 91.26 -31.87
CA LEU A 322 148.72 89.86 -32.30
C LEU A 322 149.20 88.93 -31.18
N LEU A 323 150.20 89.34 -30.38
CA LEU A 323 150.59 88.59 -29.18
C LEU A 323 149.44 88.44 -28.17
N SER A 324 148.65 89.50 -27.95
CA SER A 324 147.51 89.42 -27.03
C SER A 324 146.43 88.44 -27.48
N THR A 325 146.22 88.30 -28.79
CA THR A 325 145.26 87.33 -29.37
C THR A 325 145.82 85.91 -29.36
N ILE A 326 147.09 85.71 -29.71
CA ILE A 326 147.73 84.38 -29.80
C ILE A 326 147.94 83.74 -28.42
N LEU A 327 148.23 84.55 -27.39
CA LEU A 327 148.44 84.09 -26.01
C LEU A 327 147.22 84.32 -25.10
N SER A 328 146.06 84.68 -25.68
CA SER A 328 144.79 84.95 -24.99
C SER A 328 144.93 85.79 -23.71
N TRP A 329 145.58 86.95 -23.82
CA TRP A 329 145.76 87.89 -22.70
C TRP A 329 144.42 88.50 -22.27
N ASP A 330 144.18 88.56 -20.96
CA ASP A 330 143.03 89.28 -20.39
C ASP A 330 143.20 90.81 -20.55
N ASP A 331 142.07 91.55 -20.59
CA ASP A 331 142.08 93.00 -20.84
C ASP A 331 142.95 93.81 -19.85
N GLY A 332 143.14 93.32 -18.61
CA GLY A 332 144.04 93.94 -17.63
C GLY A 332 145.54 93.79 -17.96
N GLU A 333 145.92 92.78 -18.73
CA GLU A 333 147.28 92.62 -19.26
C GLU A 333 147.46 93.48 -20.53
N ARG A 334 146.41 93.60 -21.33
CA ARG A 334 146.35 94.44 -22.54
C ARG A 334 146.42 95.94 -22.19
N GLU A 335 145.85 96.36 -21.06
CA GLU A 335 146.03 97.70 -20.49
C GLU A 335 147.48 97.94 -20.04
N ARG A 336 148.11 96.98 -19.34
CA ARG A 336 149.54 97.07 -18.95
C ARG A 336 150.51 97.10 -20.12
N ALA A 337 150.15 96.44 -21.23
CA ALA A 337 150.88 96.53 -22.49
C ALA A 337 150.68 97.86 -23.25
N GLY A 338 149.80 98.74 -22.75
CA GLY A 338 149.50 100.04 -23.35
C GLY A 338 148.55 99.99 -24.55
N LEU A 339 147.82 98.88 -24.74
CA LEU A 339 147.03 98.61 -25.95
C LEU A 339 145.62 99.21 -25.93
N GLN A 340 145.09 99.59 -24.76
CA GLN A 340 143.74 100.15 -24.57
C GLN A 340 143.70 101.26 -23.50
N ARG A 341 142.64 102.07 -23.55
CA ARG A 341 142.21 103.01 -22.50
C ARG A 341 140.74 102.73 -22.16
N SER A 342 140.35 102.89 -20.90
CA SER A 342 139.20 102.16 -20.30
C SER A 342 137.86 102.92 -20.22
N GLN A 343 136.74 102.24 -20.54
CA GLN A 343 135.35 102.56 -20.12
C GLN A 343 134.44 101.30 -20.28
N LYS A 344 133.25 101.23 -19.64
CA LYS A 344 132.54 99.95 -19.33
C LYS A 344 131.02 99.85 -19.59
N GLY A 345 130.60 98.74 -20.22
CA GLY A 345 129.33 97.97 -19.99
C GLY A 345 127.98 98.54 -20.50
N LYS A 346 126.83 97.81 -20.50
CA LYS A 346 126.50 96.35 -20.51
C LYS A 346 124.96 96.17 -20.72
N GLY A 347 124.46 95.16 -21.45
CA GLY A 347 123.00 94.85 -21.53
C GLY A 347 122.59 93.65 -22.43
N ARG A 348 121.36 93.10 -22.27
CA ARG A 348 120.75 92.03 -23.11
C ARG A 348 119.21 91.83 -22.87
N PRO A 349 118.38 91.57 -23.91
CA PRO A 349 116.97 91.12 -23.80
C PRO A 349 116.65 89.72 -24.43
N GLN A 350 115.47 89.55 -25.05
CA GLN A 350 114.57 88.37 -25.01
C GLN A 350 113.79 88.12 -26.34
N GLN A 351 113.48 86.85 -26.72
CA GLN A 351 112.46 86.40 -27.73
C GLN A 351 112.43 84.84 -27.85
N ALA A 352 111.44 84.10 -28.41
CA ALA A 352 110.20 84.40 -29.14
C ALA A 352 109.07 83.33 -28.91
N ARG A 353 107.96 83.39 -29.68
CA ARG A 353 106.64 82.66 -29.58
C ARG A 353 106.43 81.70 -30.82
N PRO A 354 105.27 81.04 -31.13
CA PRO A 354 103.85 81.30 -30.80
C PRO A 354 102.99 80.10 -30.29
N GLU A 355 101.69 80.32 -30.11
CA GLU A 355 100.66 79.39 -29.59
C GLU A 355 99.35 79.56 -30.40
N GLU A 356 98.65 78.49 -30.81
CA GLU A 356 97.30 78.59 -31.44
C GLU A 356 96.51 77.25 -31.41
N GLU A 357 95.89 76.88 -30.28
CA GLU A 357 95.01 75.67 -30.21
C GLU A 357 93.87 75.75 -29.17
N ALA A 358 93.40 76.96 -28.83
CA ALA A 358 92.43 77.16 -27.74
C ALA A 358 90.95 76.84 -28.08
N ALA A 359 90.61 76.58 -29.35
CA ALA A 359 89.22 76.52 -29.82
C ALA A 359 88.51 75.15 -29.65
N MET A 360 89.25 74.06 -29.44
CA MET A 360 88.62 72.72 -29.36
C MET A 360 88.02 72.37 -28.00
N ASN A 361 88.43 73.05 -26.93
CA ASN A 361 88.06 72.69 -25.55
C ASN A 361 86.63 73.13 -25.15
N GLU A 362 86.04 74.14 -25.81
CA GLU A 362 84.67 74.58 -25.55
C GLU A 362 83.61 73.62 -26.15
N SER A 363 84.00 72.76 -27.09
CA SER A 363 83.10 71.75 -27.68
C SER A 363 82.83 70.61 -26.69
N PHE A 364 83.88 70.09 -26.05
CA PHE A 364 83.76 68.96 -25.12
C PHE A 364 83.02 69.29 -23.82
N SER A 365 83.22 70.49 -23.26
CA SER A 365 82.52 70.91 -22.03
C SER A 365 81.01 71.08 -22.27
N ASN A 366 80.62 71.71 -23.38
CA ASN A 366 79.20 71.88 -23.73
C ASN A 366 78.52 70.54 -24.01
N LEU A 367 79.16 69.63 -24.75
CA LEU A 367 78.59 68.30 -25.04
C LEU A 367 78.50 67.43 -23.78
N PHE A 368 79.45 67.55 -22.84
CA PHE A 368 79.39 66.89 -21.53
C PHE A 368 78.27 67.44 -20.62
N VAL A 369 78.03 68.76 -20.66
CA VAL A 369 76.91 69.41 -19.95
C VAL A 369 75.56 69.00 -20.57
N GLU A 370 75.44 68.96 -21.90
CA GLU A 370 74.25 68.48 -22.61
C GLU A 370 73.97 67.00 -22.28
N PHE A 371 74.99 66.16 -22.22
CA PHE A 371 74.87 64.76 -21.82
C PHE A 371 74.36 64.61 -20.36
N LEU A 372 74.93 65.36 -19.41
CA LEU A 372 74.50 65.31 -18.01
C LEU A 372 73.07 65.84 -17.80
N LEU A 373 72.67 66.90 -18.51
CA LEU A 373 71.28 67.39 -18.52
C LEU A 373 70.31 66.35 -19.11
N LYS A 374 70.76 65.56 -20.09
CA LYS A 374 69.96 64.53 -20.77
C LYS A 374 69.80 63.24 -19.96
N GLU A 375 70.84 62.80 -19.24
CA GLU A 375 70.74 61.70 -18.28
C GLU A 375 69.88 62.10 -17.07
N ALA A 376 70.14 63.26 -16.46
CA ALA A 376 69.44 63.70 -15.24
C ALA A 376 67.95 64.00 -15.45
N SER A 377 67.49 64.19 -16.69
CA SER A 377 66.08 64.46 -17.03
C SER A 377 65.30 63.24 -17.54
N GLN A 378 65.91 62.05 -17.66
CA GLN A 378 65.17 60.82 -17.99
C GLN A 378 64.54 60.13 -16.75
N GLY A 379 64.62 60.76 -15.58
CA GLY A 379 63.86 60.39 -14.39
C GLY A 379 62.48 61.05 -14.29
N GLN A 380 61.52 60.61 -15.13
CA GLN A 380 60.07 60.98 -15.11
C GLN A 380 59.69 62.45 -15.47
N PRO A 381 58.39 62.81 -15.74
CA PRO A 381 57.21 62.04 -16.20
C PRO A 381 56.38 62.78 -17.32
N GLU A 382 55.12 62.33 -17.56
CA GLU A 382 54.02 63.00 -18.31
C GLU A 382 54.16 63.18 -19.84
N GLY A 383 53.11 63.33 -20.67
CA GLY A 383 51.64 63.41 -20.53
C GLY A 383 51.05 64.09 -21.79
N PRO A 384 49.80 64.60 -21.87
CA PRO A 384 48.52 64.32 -21.18
C PRO A 384 47.57 63.43 -22.08
N THR A 385 46.26 63.56 -22.40
CA THR A 385 45.14 64.54 -22.25
C THR A 385 43.73 63.89 -22.29
N SER A 386 42.77 64.49 -21.55
CA SER A 386 41.33 64.72 -21.83
C SER A 386 40.30 63.57 -22.06
N PRO A 387 39.02 63.74 -21.61
CA PRO A 387 38.57 64.49 -20.43
C PRO A 387 37.38 63.91 -19.62
N GLY A 388 37.42 64.07 -18.29
CA GLY A 388 36.36 64.63 -17.42
C GLY A 388 34.98 63.98 -17.25
N ALA A 389 34.63 63.64 -15.98
CA ALA A 389 33.42 64.14 -15.27
C ALA A 389 33.31 63.60 -13.81
N PRO A 390 33.20 64.45 -12.78
CA PRO A 390 32.69 64.10 -11.43
C PRO A 390 31.30 64.72 -11.15
N PHE A 391 30.62 64.35 -10.04
CA PHE A 391 29.95 65.27 -9.09
C PHE A 391 29.31 64.56 -7.85
N GLU A 392 29.49 65.18 -6.68
CA GLU A 392 28.65 65.30 -5.45
C GLU A 392 27.79 64.18 -4.79
N SER A 393 28.21 63.81 -3.56
CA SER A 393 27.53 64.11 -2.26
C SER A 393 26.20 63.34 -1.86
N PRO A 394 25.58 63.53 -0.65
CA PRO A 394 25.62 62.45 0.37
C PRO A 394 24.33 62.22 1.25
N THR A 395 24.50 61.46 2.34
CA THR A 395 23.81 61.58 3.68
C THR A 395 22.60 60.68 4.07
N ALA A 396 22.87 59.73 4.99
CA ALA A 396 22.14 59.34 6.22
C ALA A 396 20.64 58.91 6.30
N LEU A 397 20.48 57.74 6.94
CA LEU A 397 19.58 57.39 8.08
C LEU A 397 18.03 57.44 7.99
N ARG A 398 17.44 56.35 8.52
CA ARG A 398 16.25 56.23 9.41
C ARG A 398 14.97 55.59 8.82
N SER A 399 14.44 54.63 9.59
CA SER A 399 13.21 53.81 9.38
C SER A 399 11.95 54.51 9.94
N PRO A 400 10.74 53.88 10.05
CA PRO A 400 10.26 52.57 9.53
C PRO A 400 8.81 52.56 8.94
N GLY A 401 8.39 51.41 8.36
CA GLY A 401 7.03 50.86 8.52
C GLY A 401 5.99 51.07 7.41
N GLY A 402 5.32 49.97 7.00
CA GLY A 402 4.15 49.97 6.09
C GLY A 402 3.83 48.58 5.52
N LEU A 403 2.66 48.02 5.85
CA LEU A 403 2.07 46.74 5.39
C LEU A 403 0.62 47.02 4.89
N PRO A 404 -0.18 46.07 4.34
CA PRO A 404 0.05 44.72 3.77
C PRO A 404 -0.51 44.68 2.30
N PRO A 405 -1.15 43.60 1.75
CA PRO A 405 -1.03 42.14 1.87
C PRO A 405 -0.50 41.53 0.52
N SER A 406 -0.56 40.23 0.16
CA SER A 406 -1.20 39.00 0.67
C SER A 406 -0.42 37.73 0.27
N SER A 407 -0.56 36.64 1.04
CA SER A 407 -0.03 35.28 0.78
C SER A 407 -0.95 34.47 -0.19
N PRO A 408 -0.71 33.17 -0.58
CA PRO A 408 -0.25 32.03 0.23
C PRO A 408 0.85 31.12 -0.43
N SER A 409 1.81 30.55 0.33
CA SER A 409 1.88 29.12 0.81
C SER A 409 2.32 28.07 -0.24
N THR A 410 3.07 26.99 0.05
CA THR A 410 3.44 26.34 1.33
C THR A 410 4.89 25.79 1.34
N SER A 411 5.57 25.98 2.48
CA SER A 411 6.33 24.99 3.30
C SER A 411 7.36 24.01 2.69
N GLY A 412 8.49 23.88 3.40
CA GLY A 412 9.38 22.72 3.40
C GLY A 412 10.15 22.59 4.74
N ALA A 413 10.66 21.39 5.06
CA ALA A 413 11.66 21.08 6.09
C ALA A 413 12.21 19.65 5.81
N THR A 414 13.51 19.35 5.65
CA THR A 414 14.68 19.35 6.57
C THR A 414 14.80 18.08 7.44
N THR A 415 15.76 17.19 7.09
CA THR A 415 16.30 16.06 7.91
C THR A 415 17.79 15.79 7.59
N PRO A 416 18.61 15.34 8.57
CA PRO A 416 19.96 14.75 8.32
C PRO A 416 20.41 13.57 9.25
N ASN A 417 21.38 12.72 8.79
CA ASN A 417 22.26 11.79 9.56
C ASN A 417 21.69 10.46 10.11
N LEU A 418 22.38 9.28 10.22
CA LEU A 418 23.70 8.66 9.88
C LEU A 418 23.99 8.18 8.41
N ARG A 419 24.89 7.22 8.05
CA ARG A 419 25.87 6.31 8.73
C ARG A 419 26.66 5.48 7.63
N MET A 420 27.03 4.21 7.87
CA MET A 420 27.47 3.02 7.04
C MET A 420 28.46 3.01 5.85
N SER A 421 29.44 2.12 6.00
CA SER A 421 29.41 0.87 5.22
C SER A 421 29.95 -0.33 6.01
N ARG A 422 29.44 -1.54 5.71
CA ARG A 422 30.14 -2.85 5.43
C ARG A 422 31.20 -3.37 6.45
N THR A 423 31.56 -4.65 6.61
CA THR A 423 31.16 -6.03 6.16
C THR A 423 31.82 -7.04 7.17
N MET A 424 31.93 -8.38 7.04
CA MET A 424 31.76 -9.40 5.97
C MET A 424 31.44 -10.78 6.59
N SER A 425 31.16 -11.79 5.76
CA SER A 425 30.90 -13.20 6.15
C SER A 425 32.17 -14.08 6.17
N THR A 426 32.16 -15.19 6.93
CA THR A 426 32.98 -16.41 6.68
C THR A 426 32.24 -17.69 7.10
N SER A 427 32.75 -18.85 6.67
CA SER A 427 32.17 -20.18 6.87
C SER A 427 33.21 -21.18 7.39
N SER A 428 32.76 -22.33 7.94
CA SER A 428 33.61 -23.51 8.16
C SER A 428 32.78 -24.79 8.35
N ALA A 429 33.40 -25.96 8.14
CA ALA A 429 32.83 -27.29 8.39
C ALA A 429 33.95 -28.31 8.66
N THR A 430 33.72 -29.27 9.56
CA THR A 430 34.62 -30.41 9.88
C THR A 430 33.79 -31.64 10.33
N SER A 431 34.43 -32.81 10.48
CA SER A 431 33.75 -34.12 10.42
C SER A 431 34.19 -35.16 11.47
N ALA A 432 33.35 -36.18 11.66
CA ALA A 432 33.60 -37.49 12.34
C ALA A 432 33.70 -37.47 13.90
N ALA A 433 33.48 -38.57 14.64
CA ALA A 433 33.36 -40.00 14.28
C ALA A 433 32.53 -40.82 15.30
N SER A 434 32.16 -42.08 14.94
CA SER A 434 31.83 -43.24 15.81
C SER A 434 30.64 -43.14 16.81
N ALA A 435 29.94 -44.23 17.20
CA ALA A 435 29.74 -45.58 16.64
C ALA A 435 28.60 -46.29 17.41
N SER A 436 27.91 -47.28 16.80
CA SER A 436 27.59 -48.61 17.38
C SER A 436 26.36 -49.29 16.76
N LEU A 437 26.44 -50.63 16.77
CA LEU A 437 25.44 -51.69 16.57
C LEU A 437 24.12 -51.41 17.34
N ASP A 438 22.95 -51.98 17.01
CA ASP A 438 22.73 -53.39 16.60
C ASP A 438 21.46 -53.60 15.73
N ALA A 439 21.14 -54.85 15.36
CA ALA A 439 20.07 -55.21 14.40
C ALA A 439 18.95 -56.09 14.95
N VAL A 440 17.72 -55.94 14.41
CA VAL A 440 16.59 -56.89 14.55
C VAL A 440 15.90 -57.09 13.18
N VAL A 441 15.34 -58.29 12.96
CA VAL A 441 14.89 -58.81 11.65
C VAL A 441 13.41 -59.22 11.71
N LEU A 442 12.62 -59.00 10.63
CA LEU A 442 11.68 -59.96 9.97
C LEU A 442 10.60 -59.26 9.10
N GLY A 443 10.03 -60.00 8.12
CA GLY A 443 8.81 -59.65 7.36
C GLY A 443 9.04 -58.84 6.07
N SER A 444 9.04 -59.36 4.84
CA SER A 444 8.57 -60.64 4.22
C SER A 444 7.14 -60.69 3.63
N SER A 445 6.89 -59.89 2.59
CA SER A 445 5.98 -60.17 1.45
C SER A 445 6.29 -59.15 0.34
N ARG A 446 6.68 -59.48 -0.90
CA ARG A 446 6.26 -60.49 -1.90
C ARG A 446 4.86 -60.23 -2.45
N GLY A 447 4.78 -59.45 -3.53
CA GLY A 447 3.54 -59.16 -4.27
C GLY A 447 3.83 -58.72 -5.71
N THR A 448 3.94 -59.67 -6.64
CA THR A 448 4.33 -59.42 -8.04
C THR A 448 3.14 -59.48 -9.01
N MET A 449 2.81 -58.35 -9.65
CA MET A 449 2.17 -58.24 -10.97
C MET A 449 2.80 -57.01 -11.66
N ALA A 450 3.43 -57.06 -12.83
CA ALA A 450 3.20 -57.81 -14.08
C ALA A 450 1.89 -57.38 -14.77
N GLY A 451 1.97 -56.39 -15.67
CA GLY A 451 0.81 -55.76 -16.31
C GLY A 451 1.13 -55.00 -17.61
N SER A 452 2.16 -55.42 -18.35
CA SER A 452 2.63 -54.71 -19.55
C SER A 452 1.67 -54.83 -20.73
N ARG A 453 1.23 -53.72 -21.32
CA ARG A 453 0.83 -53.63 -22.75
C ARG A 453 1.08 -52.23 -23.31
N LYS A 454 1.47 -52.19 -24.59
CA LYS A 454 1.90 -50.99 -25.34
C LYS A 454 0.75 -50.41 -26.19
N PRO A 455 0.84 -49.13 -26.62
CA PRO A 455 -0.25 -48.44 -27.32
C PRO A 455 -0.35 -48.79 -28.80
N SER A 456 -1.48 -48.43 -29.41
CA SER A 456 -1.70 -48.39 -30.86
C SER A 456 -2.29 -47.03 -31.27
N PHE A 457 -1.83 -46.49 -32.40
CA PHE A 457 -2.31 -45.21 -32.95
C PHE A 457 -3.75 -45.29 -33.46
N GLY A 458 -4.43 -44.15 -33.51
CA GLY A 458 -5.71 -43.94 -34.18
C GLY A 458 -5.96 -42.45 -34.40
N LEU A 459 -5.64 -41.95 -35.60
CA LEU A 459 -5.68 -40.53 -35.94
C LEU A 459 -6.51 -40.34 -37.22
N GLN A 460 -7.79 -40.00 -37.06
CA GLN A 460 -8.72 -39.35 -38.03
C GLN A 460 -9.99 -39.01 -37.23
N GLU A 461 -10.48 -37.76 -37.14
CA GLU A 461 -10.91 -36.83 -38.19
C GLU A 461 -12.30 -37.16 -38.75
N ALA A 462 -13.32 -36.48 -38.23
CA ALA A 462 -14.55 -36.11 -38.93
C ALA A 462 -15.30 -35.02 -38.12
N LEU A 463 -15.88 -34.03 -38.80
CA LEU A 463 -16.79 -33.06 -38.17
C LEU A 463 -18.24 -33.58 -38.18
N GLY A 464 -19.05 -33.09 -37.23
CA GLY A 464 -20.42 -32.69 -37.53
C GLY A 464 -21.55 -33.60 -37.05
N ARG A 465 -22.02 -33.35 -35.82
CA ARG A 465 -23.44 -33.15 -35.52
C ARG A 465 -23.63 -32.37 -34.23
#